data_AF-A0A0F9MFJ3-F1
#
_entry.id   AF-A0A0F9MFJ3-F1
#
_cell.length_a   1.000
_cell.length_b   1.000
_cell.length_c   1.000
_cell.angle_alpha   90.00
_cell.angle_beta   90.00
_cell.angle_gamma   90.00
#
_symmetry.space_group_name_H-M   'P 1'
#
loop_
_entity.id
_entity.type
_entity.pdbx_description
1 polymer ?
#
loop_
_entity_poly.entity_id
_entity_poly.type
_entity_poly.pdbx_seq_one_letter_code
_entity_poly.pdbx_strand_id
1 'polypeptide(L)' 'MALIRFRLDLAIPEAIFNRIPTARKKAFRDEVRAAKSVAVKIKEGQPNEENAMVAVWHKCYHDEGNRACDPEQEI' A
#
# COMPACT_ATOMS: atom_id res chain seq x y z
N MET A 1 -25.69 -3.86 3.93
CA MET A 1 -24.60 -3.19 4.68
C MET A 1 -23.92 -2.20 3.73
N ALA A 2 -23.69 -0.96 4.15
CA ALA A 2 -22.94 0.01 3.36
C ALA A 2 -21.44 -0.12 3.69
N LEU A 3 -20.57 -0.09 2.67
CA LEU A 3 -19.11 -0.18 2.85
C LEU A 3 -18.46 1.16 2.49
N ILE A 4 -17.56 1.64 3.35
CA ILE A 4 -16.72 2.81 3.05
C ILE A 4 -15.49 2.30 2.29
N ARG A 5 -15.23 2.89 1.11
CA ARG A 5 -14.07 2.56 0.28
C ARG A 5 -13.10 3.73 0.29
N PHE A 6 -11.83 3.43 0.58
CA PHE A 6 -10.73 4.38 0.55
C PHE A 6 -9.58 3.76 -0.25
N ARG A 7 -9.03 4.51 -1.21
CA ARG A 7 -7.87 4.10 -2.01
C ARG A 7 -6.81 5.18 -1.89
N LEU A 8 -5.60 4.78 -1.53
CA LEU A 8 -4.45 5.68 -1.42
C LEU A 8 -3.34 5.17 -2.33
N ASP A 9 -3.03 5.97 -3.36
CA ASP A 9 -1.94 5.71 -4.30
C ASP A 9 -1.00 6.92 -4.25
N LEU A 10 0.20 6.72 -3.70
CA LEU A 10 1.16 7.79 -3.43
C LEU A 10 2.55 7.38 -3.88
N ALA A 11 3.10 8.11 -4.86
CA ALA A 11 4.51 8.09 -5.19
C ALA A 11 5.22 9.23 -4.44
N ILE A 12 6.18 8.91 -3.58
CA ILE A 12 6.99 9.91 -2.86
C ILE A 12 8.44 9.75 -3.31
N PRO A 13 9.08 10.81 -3.86
CA PRO A 13 10.50 10.75 -4.22
C PRO A 13 11.37 10.29 -3.05
N GLU A 14 12.30 9.38 -3.29
CA GLU A 14 13.08 8.72 -2.23
C GLU A 14 13.81 9.75 -1.33
N ALA A 15 14.38 10.80 -1.92
CA ALA A 15 15.04 11.87 -1.18
C ALA A 15 14.12 12.59 -0.19
N ILE A 16 12.83 12.73 -0.53
CA ILE A 16 11.81 13.33 0.35
C ILE A 16 11.37 12.30 1.38
N PHE A 17 11.11 11.06 0.96
CA PHE A 17 10.72 9.99 1.87
C PHE A 17 11.77 9.77 2.96
N ASN A 18 13.06 9.80 2.62
CA ASN A 18 14.15 9.63 3.57
C ASN A 18 14.24 10.74 4.63
N ARG A 19 13.71 11.94 4.35
CA ARG A 19 13.61 13.04 5.33
C ARG A 19 12.48 12.87 6.34
N ILE A 20 11.50 12.00 6.08
CA ILE A 20 10.42 11.73 7.03
C ILE A 20 11.01 10.98 8.24
N PRO A 21 10.72 11.42 9.49
CA PRO A 21 11.19 10.72 10.69
C PRO A 21 10.77 9.25 10.69
N THR A 22 11.67 8.35 11.08
CA THR A 22 11.40 6.89 11.12
C THR A 22 10.18 6.54 11.95
N ALA A 23 9.97 7.22 13.09
CA ALA A 23 8.79 7.05 13.92
C ALA A 23 7.48 7.34 13.16
N ARG A 24 7.47 8.38 12.31
CA ARG A 24 6.30 8.74 11.50
C ARG A 24 6.07 7.77 10.34
N LYS A 25 7.13 7.27 9.71
CA LYS A 25 7.03 6.19 8.71
C LYS A 25 6.43 4.92 9.32
N LYS A 26 6.91 4.54 10.51
CA LYS A 26 6.40 3.37 11.24
C LYS A 26 4.94 3.56 11.63
N ALA A 27 4.59 4.69 12.25
CA ALA A 27 3.21 4.99 12.64
C ALA A 27 2.26 4.93 11.44
N PHE A 28 2.63 5.52 10.30
CA PHE A 28 1.80 5.44 9.09
C PHE A 28 1.61 4.01 8.58
N ARG A 29 2.66 3.17 8.58
CA ARG A 29 2.53 1.75 8.22
C ARG A 29 1.63 0.99 9.20
N ASP A 30 1.75 1.27 10.50
CA ASP A 30 0.93 0.65 11.53
C ASP A 30 -0.55 1.02 11.36
N GLU A 31 -0.87 2.28 11.03
CA GLU A 31 -2.24 2.73 10.73
C GLU A 31 -2.81 2.04 9.48
N VAL A 32 -2.02 1.92 8.40
CA VAL A 32 -2.44 1.20 7.19
C VAL A 32 -2.71 -0.28 7.48
N ARG A 33 -1.87 -0.91 8.30
CA ARG A 33 -2.08 -2.28 8.76
C ARG A 33 -3.34 -2.42 9.61
N ALA A 34 -3.59 -1.49 10.53
CA ALA A 34 -4.81 -1.47 11.34
C ALA A 34 -6.06 -1.34 10.46
N ALA A 35 -6.05 -0.40 9.50
CA ALA A 35 -7.14 -0.21 8.55
C ALA A 35 -7.40 -1.48 7.71
N LYS A 36 -6.33 -2.17 7.28
CA LYS A 36 -6.46 -3.45 6.56
C LYS A 36 -7.06 -4.55 7.41
N SER A 37 -6.71 -4.64 8.70
CA SER A 37 -7.20 -5.70 9.60
C SER A 37 -8.72 -5.69 9.83
N VAL A 38 -9.35 -4.51 9.68
CA VAL A 38 -10.80 -4.33 9.85
C VAL A 38 -11.53 -4.20 8.51
N ALA A 39 -10.81 -4.20 7.39
CA ALA A 39 -11.40 -4.17 6.07
C ALA A 39 -12.10 -5.50 5.77
N VAL A 40 -13.06 -5.47 4.86
CA VAL A 40 -13.69 -6.69 4.30
C VAL A 40 -13.15 -6.92 2.89
N LYS A 41 -13.10 -8.19 2.46
CA LYS A 41 -12.68 -8.51 1.08
C LYS A 41 -13.68 -7.90 0.11
N ILE A 42 -13.19 -7.16 -0.88
CA ILE A 42 -14.05 -6.42 -1.83
C ILE A 42 -14.81 -7.37 -2.79
N LYS A 43 -14.33 -8.61 -2.99
CA LYS A 43 -14.82 -9.57 -3.99
C LYS A 43 -15.25 -10.94 -3.42
N GLU A 44 -15.65 -11.02 -2.15
CA GLU A 44 -16.10 -12.29 -1.55
C GLU A 44 -17.29 -12.86 -2.36
N GLY A 45 -17.09 -13.99 -3.05
CA GLY A 45 -18.13 -14.70 -3.83
C GLY A 45 -18.23 -14.37 -5.33
N GLN A 46 -17.25 -13.72 -5.97
CA GLN A 46 -17.23 -13.51 -7.43
C GLN A 46 -16.15 -14.36 -8.12
N PRO A 47 -16.40 -14.89 -9.35
CA PRO A 47 -15.52 -15.87 -10.01
C PRO A 47 -14.08 -15.41 -10.32
N ASN A 48 -13.77 -14.12 -10.16
CA ASN A 48 -12.42 -13.55 -10.30
C ASN A 48 -11.90 -13.07 -8.93
N GLU A 49 -11.83 -13.99 -7.96
CA GLU A 49 -11.31 -13.78 -6.59
C GLU A 49 -9.79 -13.52 -6.59
N GLU A 50 -9.36 -12.39 -7.12
CA GLU A 50 -8.13 -11.79 -6.61
C GLU A 50 -8.47 -11.18 -5.25
N ASN A 51 -7.99 -11.81 -4.18
CA ASN A 51 -8.10 -11.40 -2.78
C ASN A 51 -7.56 -9.98 -2.55
N ALA A 52 -8.28 -8.96 -2.97
CA ALA A 52 -7.75 -7.60 -2.98
C ALA A 52 -8.01 -6.87 -1.66
N MET A 53 -7.44 -7.35 -0.55
CA MET A 53 -7.05 -6.47 0.55
C MET A 53 -5.63 -5.96 0.27
N VAL A 54 -5.51 -5.07 -0.72
CA VAL A 54 -4.20 -4.64 -1.21
C VAL A 54 -3.72 -3.45 -0.39
N ALA A 55 -2.82 -3.70 0.55
CA ALA A 55 -1.91 -2.70 1.08
C ALA A 55 -0.50 -3.21 0.85
N VAL A 56 0.21 -2.54 -0.05
CA VAL A 56 1.51 -2.98 -0.54
C VAL A 56 2.49 -1.83 -0.42
N TRP A 57 3.72 -2.14 -0.05
CA TRP A 57 4.85 -1.23 -0.06
C TRP A 57 5.97 -1.79 -0.93
N HIS A 58 6.52 -0.96 -1.79
CA HIS A 58 7.77 -1.24 -2.50
C HIS A 58 8.45 0.06 -2.90
N LYS A 59 9.69 -0.02 -3.37
CA LYS A 59 10.36 1.09 -4.05
C LYS A 59 10.12 0.98 -5.55
N CYS A 60 9.52 2.01 -6.12
CA CYS A 60 9.26 2.12 -7.55
C CYS A 60 10.40 2.90 -8.22
N TYR A 61 10.90 2.40 -9.35
CA TYR A 61 11.94 3.06 -10.17
C TYR A 61 11.46 3.30 -11.61
N HIS A 62 10.14 3.34 -11.85
CA HIS A 62 9.56 3.54 -13.19
C HIS A 62 10.04 4.84 -13.87
N ASP A 63 10.39 5.85 -13.08
CA ASP A 63 10.88 7.14 -13.58
C ASP A 63 12.41 7.16 -13.81
N GLU A 64 13.16 6.12 -13.42
CA GLU A 64 14.61 6.02 -13.57
C GLU A 64 15.04 5.23 -14.83
N GLY A 65 14.08 4.79 -15.65
CA GLY A 65 14.26 4.29 -17.03
C GLY A 65 15.02 2.98 -17.21
N ASN A 66 15.86 2.55 -16.25
CA ASN A 66 16.77 1.41 -16.42
C ASN A 66 16.89 0.52 -15.17
N ARG A 67 15.93 0.60 -14.24
CA ARG A 67 15.96 -0.18 -12.98
C ARG A 67 14.61 -0.85 -12.73
N ALA A 68 14.65 -2.15 -12.42
CA ALA A 68 13.45 -2.88 -12.02
C ALA A 68 13.01 -2.44 -10.61
N CYS A 69 11.70 -2.24 -10.43
CA CYS A 69 11.07 -1.98 -9.14
C CYS A 69 11.39 -3.08 -8.12
N ASP A 70 11.54 -2.70 -6.85
CA ASP A 70 11.62 -3.68 -5.77
C ASP A 70 10.30 -4.47 -5.74
N PRO A 71 10.32 -5.76 -5.36
CA PRO A 71 9.10 -6.55 -5.28
C PRO A 71 8.11 -5.94 -4.28
N GLU A 72 6.83 -6.01 -4.65
CA GLU A 72 5.70 -5.65 -3.81
C GLU A 72 5.71 -6.42 -2.48
N GLN A 73 5.80 -5.70 -1.36
CA GLN A 73 5.69 -6.26 -0.02
C GLN A 73 4.32 -5.98 0.58
N GLU A 74 3.63 -7.03 1.00
CA GLU A 74 2.36 -6.87 1.71
C GLU A 74 2.57 -6.24 3.10
N ILE A 75 1.76 -5.24 3.43
CA ILE A 75 1.77 -4.54 4.73
C ILE A 75 0.88 -5.26 5.75
#